data_AF-A0A4Y2L3J4-F1
#
_entry.id   AF-A0A4Y2L3J4-F1
#
_cell.length_a   1.000
_cell.length_b   1.000
_cell.length_c   1.000
_cell.angle_alpha   90.00
_cell.angle_beta   90.00
_cell.angle_gamma   90.00
#
_symmetry.space_group_name_H-M   'P 1'
#
loop_
_entity.id
_entity.type
_entity.pdbx_description
1 polymer ?
#
loop_
_entity_poly.entity_id
_entity_poly.type
_entity_poly.pdbx_seq_one_letter_code
_entity_poly.pdbx_strand_id
1 'polypeptide(L)'
;MKDDLDDDGIATSYKTKPRVTVPITLCLLIIAGYICGGAALFSVWEGWDYLDGSYFCFVTLSTIGFGDLVPGDSVVSDDGTQEKLVICSLYLLTGMALIAMCFNLVQEEVVHKLRRAGRALGLLNDRDDSDD
;
A
#
# COMPACT_ATOMS: atom_id res chain seq x y z
N MET A 1 32.16 -43.17 29.49
CA MET A 1 32.60 -42.08 30.39
C MET A 1 32.95 -40.92 29.50
N LYS A 2 32.10 -39.87 29.53
CA LYS A 2 32.16 -38.63 28.73
C LYS A 2 32.01 -38.90 27.22
N ASP A 3 31.03 -38.36 26.51
CA ASP A 3 30.67 -36.94 26.49
C ASP A 3 29.14 -36.74 26.51
N ASP A 4 28.62 -36.53 27.72
CA ASP A 4 27.48 -35.65 27.95
C ASP A 4 28.05 -34.23 28.16
N LEU A 5 27.32 -33.21 27.70
CA LEU A 5 27.46 -31.75 27.94
C LEU A 5 28.13 -30.94 26.80
N ASP A 6 27.26 -30.27 26.04
CA ASP A 6 27.27 -28.81 25.72
C ASP A 6 26.06 -28.55 24.78
N ASP A 7 24.83 -28.82 25.23
CA ASP A 7 23.86 -27.77 25.65
C ASP A 7 24.50 -26.40 25.96
N ASP A 8 24.34 -25.43 25.06
CA ASP A 8 23.95 -24.05 25.38
C ASP A 8 24.04 -23.11 24.15
N GLY A 9 22.90 -22.56 23.72
CA GLY A 9 22.86 -21.11 23.42
C GLY A 9 22.47 -20.58 22.05
N ILE A 10 22.11 -21.38 21.03
CA ILE A 10 21.61 -20.81 19.74
C ILE A 10 20.33 -21.52 19.25
N ALA A 11 19.39 -21.77 20.16
CA ALA A 11 17.99 -21.60 19.79
C ALA A 11 17.74 -20.09 19.71
N THR A 12 18.29 -19.43 18.67
CA THR A 12 17.92 -18.06 18.33
C THR A 12 16.42 -18.07 18.22
N SER A 13 15.80 -17.50 19.25
CA SER A 13 14.39 -17.20 19.32
C SER A 13 13.94 -16.78 17.93
N TYR A 14 13.31 -17.70 17.18
CA TYR A 14 12.40 -17.35 16.10
C TYR A 14 11.29 -16.62 16.83
N LYS A 15 11.56 -15.35 17.13
CA LYS A 15 10.67 -14.45 17.80
C LYS A 15 9.48 -14.43 16.87
N THR A 16 8.45 -15.20 17.20
CA THR A 16 7.18 -15.22 16.50
C THR A 16 6.79 -13.77 16.44
N LYS A 17 7.02 -13.13 15.28
CA LYS A 17 6.65 -11.74 15.09
C LYS A 17 5.17 -11.74 15.41
N PRO A 18 4.72 -11.02 16.46
CA PRO A 18 3.29 -10.93 16.73
C PRO A 18 2.67 -10.51 15.41
N ARG A 19 1.83 -11.38 14.83
CA ARG A 19 1.18 -11.10 13.56
C ARG A 19 0.23 -9.97 13.85
N VAL A 20 0.71 -8.74 13.64
CA VAL A 20 -0.14 -7.57 13.61
C VAL A 20 -0.97 -7.77 12.35
N THR A 21 -2.16 -8.32 12.52
CA THR A 21 -3.15 -8.43 11.45
C THR A 21 -3.52 -6.99 11.10
N VAL A 22 -2.86 -6.42 10.09
CA VAL A 22 -3.14 -5.07 9.66
C VAL A 22 -4.48 -5.13 8.94
N PRO A 23 -5.57 -4.60 9.51
CA PRO A 23 -6.87 -4.75 8.90
C PRO A 23 -6.86 -3.99 7.57
N ILE A 24 -7.52 -4.54 6.55
CA ILE A 24 -7.72 -3.88 5.26
C ILE A 24 -8.25 -2.45 5.45
N THR A 25 -9.07 -2.23 6.48
CA THR A 25 -9.57 -0.91 6.88
C THR A 25 -8.46 0.10 7.18
N LEU A 26 -7.34 -0.32 7.76
CA LEU A 26 -6.20 0.56 8.01
C LEU A 26 -5.54 0.98 6.69
N CYS A 27 -5.36 0.05 5.75
CA CYS A 27 -4.80 0.35 4.43
C CYS A 27 -5.68 1.36 3.68
N LEU A 28 -7.00 1.15 3.69
CA LEU A 28 -7.96 2.06 3.09
C LEU A 28 -7.94 3.45 3.75
N LEU A 29 -7.83 3.51 5.07
CA LEU A 29 -7.71 4.79 5.78
C LEU A 29 -6.41 5.53 5.45
N ILE A 30 -5.29 4.82 5.32
CA ILE A 30 -4.01 5.42 4.94
C ILE A 30 -4.10 5.98 3.51
N ILE A 31 -4.66 5.23 2.56
CA ILE A 31 -4.84 5.69 1.17
C ILE A 31 -5.79 6.90 1.13
N ALA A 32 -6.92 6.84 1.84
CA ALA A 32 -7.87 7.95 1.89
C ALA A 32 -7.23 9.20 2.52
N GLY A 33 -6.52 9.05 3.64
CA GLY A 33 -5.79 10.14 4.28
C GLY A 33 -4.70 10.72 3.38
N TYR A 34 -4.00 9.87 2.63
CA TYR A 34 -3.01 10.28 1.65
C TYR A 34 -3.64 11.13 0.54
N ILE A 35 -4.73 10.66 -0.08
CA ILE A 35 -5.49 11.41 -1.10
C ILE A 35 -5.99 12.75 -0.55
N CYS A 36 -6.56 12.77 0.66
CA CYS A 36 -7.00 14.01 1.30
C CYS A 36 -5.84 14.99 1.54
N GLY A 37 -4.67 14.49 1.94
CA GLY A 37 -3.46 15.29 2.12
C GLY A 37 -2.98 15.90 0.80
N GLY A 38 -2.95 15.11 -0.27
CA GLY A 38 -2.64 15.60 -1.62
C GLY A 38 -3.66 16.62 -2.12
N ALA A 39 -4.95 16.37 -1.91
CA ALA A 39 -6.01 17.30 -2.29
C ALA A 39 -5.83 18.68 -1.64
N ALA A 40 -5.52 18.71 -0.34
CA ALA A 40 -5.21 19.95 0.36
C ALA A 40 -3.93 20.61 -0.16
N LEU A 41 -2.87 19.83 -0.42
CA LEU A 41 -1.60 20.34 -0.96
C LEU A 41 -1.79 21.00 -2.33
N PHE A 42 -2.44 20.31 -3.28
CA PHE A 42 -2.68 20.82 -4.63
C PHE A 42 -3.71 21.95 -4.65
N SER A 43 -4.70 21.92 -3.76
CA SER A 43 -5.66 23.03 -3.62
C SER A 43 -4.96 24.33 -3.20
N VAL A 44 -3.99 24.26 -2.27
CA VAL A 44 -3.24 25.44 -1.83
C VAL A 44 -2.20 25.90 -2.85
N TRP A 45 -1.56 24.97 -3.56
CA TRP A 45 -0.49 25.31 -4.51
C TRP A 45 -0.95 25.75 -5.89
N GLU A 46 -1.97 25.09 -6.41
CA GLU A 46 -2.48 25.31 -7.76
C GLU A 46 -3.79 26.12 -7.77
N GLY A 47 -4.35 26.40 -6.58
CA GLY A 47 -5.62 27.10 -6.43
C GLY A 47 -6.82 26.26 -6.86
N TRP A 48 -6.66 24.94 -6.97
CA TRP A 48 -7.72 24.02 -7.35
C TRP A 48 -8.75 23.85 -6.23
N ASP A 49 -9.98 23.50 -6.60
CA ASP A 49 -10.95 23.04 -5.62
C ASP A 49 -10.49 21.74 -4.97
N TYR A 50 -10.90 21.52 -3.71
CA TYR A 50 -10.53 20.30 -2.98
C TYR A 50 -10.96 19.02 -3.71
N LEU A 51 -12.09 19.07 -4.43
CA LEU A 51 -12.57 17.97 -5.25
C LEU A 51 -11.63 17.68 -6.42
N ASP A 52 -11.18 18.71 -7.14
CA ASP A 52 -10.26 18.56 -8.28
C ASP A 52 -8.89 18.03 -7.82
N GLY A 53 -8.38 18.54 -6.69
CA GLY A 53 -7.14 18.02 -6.09
C GLY A 53 -7.24 16.56 -5.66
N SER A 54 -8.39 16.16 -5.10
CA SER A 54 -8.64 14.75 -4.72
C SER A 54 -8.82 13.85 -5.93
N TYR A 55 -9.49 14.34 -6.98
CA TYR A 55 -9.69 13.66 -8.25
C TYR A 55 -8.34 13.39 -8.92
N PHE A 56 -7.48 14.40 -9.03
CA PHE A 56 -6.13 14.27 -9.56
C PHE A 56 -5.35 13.19 -8.80
N CYS A 57 -5.27 13.30 -7.47
CA CYS A 57 -4.56 12.32 -6.65
C CYS A 57 -5.10 10.89 -6.87
N PHE A 58 -6.41 10.72 -6.87
CA PHE A 58 -7.02 9.40 -7.07
C PHE A 58 -6.74 8.84 -8.47
N VAL A 59 -6.94 9.62 -9.53
CA VAL A 59 -6.73 9.20 -10.93
C VAL A 59 -5.27 8.85 -11.19
N THR A 60 -4.32 9.60 -10.61
CA THR A 60 -2.90 9.31 -10.75
C THR A 60 -2.49 8.07 -9.96
N LEU A 61 -2.90 7.94 -8.70
CA LEU A 61 -2.55 6.78 -7.85
C LEU A 61 -3.23 5.48 -8.27
N SER A 62 -4.44 5.58 -8.83
CA SER A 62 -5.14 4.44 -9.44
C SER A 62 -4.55 4.06 -10.81
N THR A 63 -3.55 4.79 -11.29
CA THR A 63 -2.91 4.62 -12.60
C THR A 63 -3.86 4.77 -13.80
N ILE A 64 -5.04 5.38 -13.59
CA ILE A 64 -5.97 5.72 -14.66
C ILE A 64 -5.35 6.81 -15.56
N GLY A 65 -4.83 7.88 -14.94
CA GLY A 65 -3.99 8.88 -15.60
C GLY A 65 -4.61 9.58 -16.81
N PHE A 66 -5.82 10.12 -16.70
CA PHE A 66 -6.47 10.86 -17.80
C PHE A 66 -5.65 12.05 -18.32
N GLY A 67 -4.91 12.72 -17.42
CA GLY A 67 -4.04 13.84 -17.76
C GLY A 67 -4.77 15.15 -18.09
N ASP A 68 -6.04 15.25 -17.70
CA ASP A 68 -6.89 16.44 -17.82
C ASP A 68 -6.54 17.51 -16.77
N LEU A 69 -6.15 17.08 -15.57
CA LEU A 69 -5.62 17.92 -14.50
C LEU A 69 -4.15 17.57 -14.28
N VAL A 70 -3.26 18.55 -14.41
CA VAL A 70 -1.81 18.38 -14.19
C VAL A 70 -1.23 19.61 -13.49
N PRO A 71 -0.48 19.44 -12.39
CA PRO A 71 0.17 20.55 -11.70
C PRO A 71 1.20 21.21 -12.61
N GLY A 72 1.33 22.53 -12.53
CA GLY A 72 2.21 23.34 -13.36
C GLY A 72 1.61 23.89 -14.67
N ASP A 73 0.41 23.46 -15.08
CA ASP A 73 -0.21 23.94 -16.34
C ASP A 73 -0.68 25.41 -16.26
N SER A 74 -1.12 25.87 -15.09
CA SER A 74 -1.58 27.24 -14.84
C SER A 74 -0.46 28.22 -14.43
N VAL A 75 0.79 27.75 -14.28
CA VAL A 75 1.90 28.51 -13.67
C VAL A 75 3.06 28.73 -14.65
N VAL A 76 2.76 28.92 -15.94
CA VAL A 76 3.75 29.08 -17.03
C VAL A 76 4.58 30.39 -16.93
N SER A 77 4.43 31.19 -15.87
CA SER A 77 5.07 32.52 -15.77
C SER A 77 5.84 32.80 -14.48
N ASP A 78 6.13 31.80 -13.64
CA ASP A 78 6.85 32.03 -12.37
C ASP A 78 8.04 31.06 -12.18
N ASP A 79 9.16 31.57 -11.67
CA ASP A 79 10.41 30.80 -11.44
C ASP A 79 10.23 29.63 -10.43
N GLY A 80 9.10 29.57 -9.71
CA GLY A 80 8.78 28.56 -8.71
C GLY A 80 8.15 27.25 -9.23
N THR A 81 7.83 27.15 -10.53
CA THR A 81 7.13 25.98 -11.10
C THR A 81 7.95 24.69 -11.00
N GLN A 82 9.28 24.77 -11.10
CA GLN A 82 10.15 23.59 -11.00
C GLN A 82 10.06 22.93 -9.63
N GLU A 83 9.98 23.70 -8.54
CA GLU A 83 9.93 23.15 -7.19
C GLU A 83 8.61 22.42 -6.91
N LYS A 84 7.49 22.97 -7.39
CA LYS A 84 6.16 22.34 -7.28
C LYS A 84 6.12 20.99 -8.00
N LEU A 85 6.69 20.92 -9.20
CA LEU A 85 6.76 19.68 -9.99
C LEU A 85 7.64 18.62 -9.34
N VAL A 86 8.78 19.00 -8.75
CA VAL A 86 9.66 18.07 -8.02
C VAL A 86 8.92 17.50 -6.82
N ILE A 87 8.25 18.34 -6.02
CA ILE A 87 7.52 17.86 -4.84
C ILE A 87 6.30 17.03 -5.25
N CYS A 88 5.59 17.41 -6.31
CA CYS A 88 4.54 16.58 -6.90
C CYS A 88 5.07 15.20 -7.30
N SER A 89 6.20 15.13 -7.99
CA SER A 89 6.82 13.87 -8.39
C SER A 89 7.19 13.00 -7.19
N LEU A 90 7.82 13.59 -6.17
CA LEU A 90 8.16 12.88 -4.93
C LEU A 90 6.92 12.38 -4.17
N TYR A 91 5.88 13.21 -4.12
CA TYR A 91 4.58 12.83 -3.59
C TYR A 91 4.06 11.61 -4.36
N LEU A 92 3.82 11.73 -5.66
CA LEU A 92 3.29 10.64 -6.49
C LEU A 92 4.10 9.34 -6.38
N LEU A 93 5.43 9.43 -6.36
CA LEU A 93 6.30 8.27 -6.18
C LEU A 93 6.08 7.59 -4.83
N THR A 94 5.98 8.37 -3.76
CA THR A 94 5.67 7.86 -2.41
C THR A 94 4.28 7.24 -2.35
N GLY A 95 3.29 7.88 -2.98
CA GLY A 95 1.92 7.38 -3.05
C GLY A 95 1.81 6.06 -3.80
N MET A 96 2.51 5.92 -4.92
CA MET A 96 2.58 4.67 -5.67
C MET A 96 3.22 3.54 -4.85
N ALA A 97 4.26 3.84 -4.07
CA ALA A 97 4.86 2.86 -3.17
C ALA A 97 3.90 2.43 -2.04
N LEU A 98 3.14 3.37 -1.47
CA LEU A 98 2.11 3.09 -0.48
C LEU A 98 0.99 2.22 -1.05
N ILE A 99 0.52 2.54 -2.26
CA ILE A 99 -0.50 1.78 -2.97
C ILE A 99 -0.01 0.35 -3.23
N ALA A 100 1.23 0.17 -3.70
CA ALA A 100 1.82 -1.16 -3.92
C ALA A 100 1.91 -1.98 -2.62
N MET A 101 2.34 -1.36 -1.51
CA MET A 101 2.36 -2.01 -0.20
C MET A 101 0.95 -2.41 0.26
N CYS A 102 -0.03 -1.52 0.10
CA CYS A 102 -1.41 -1.79 0.45
C CYS A 102 -2.00 -2.93 -0.39
N PHE A 103 -1.71 -2.97 -1.70
CA PHE A 103 -2.15 -4.06 -2.58
C PHE A 103 -1.58 -5.41 -2.14
N ASN A 104 -0.30 -5.45 -1.77
CA ASN A 104 0.32 -6.69 -1.25
C ASN A 104 -0.40 -7.18 0.02
N LEU A 105 -0.72 -6.29 0.96
CA LEU A 105 -1.44 -6.65 2.19
C LEU A 105 -2.88 -7.12 1.91
N VAL A 106 -3.59 -6.42 1.02
CA VAL A 106 -4.95 -6.81 0.63
C VAL A 106 -4.94 -8.17 -0.08
N GLN A 107 -3.96 -8.42 -0.95
CA GLN A 107 -3.80 -9.70 -1.64
C GLN A 107 -3.60 -10.85 -0.64
N GLU A 108 -2.72 -10.69 0.35
CA GLU A 108 -2.49 -11.71 1.39
C GLU A 108 -3.79 -12.04 2.15
N GLU A 109 -4.52 -11.02 2.62
CA GLU A 109 -5.77 -11.19 3.36
C GLU A 109 -6.89 -11.78 2.49
N VAL A 110 -7.03 -11.34 1.24
CA VAL A 110 -8.00 -11.89 0.30
C VAL A 110 -7.70 -13.35 0.02
N VAL A 111 -6.44 -13.72 -0.21
CA VAL A 111 -6.04 -15.13 -0.39
C VAL A 111 -6.35 -15.95 0.87
N HIS A 112 -6.12 -15.41 2.06
CA HIS A 112 -6.46 -16.07 3.33
C HIS A 112 -7.97 -16.30 3.48
N LYS A 113 -8.79 -15.28 3.20
CA LYS A 113 -10.26 -15.39 3.26
C LYS A 113 -10.80 -16.30 2.16
N LEU A 114 -10.26 -16.24 0.94
CA LEU A 114 -10.64 -17.11 -0.17
C LEU A 114 -10.31 -18.57 0.13
N ARG A 115 -9.15 -18.88 0.72
CA ARG A 115 -8.84 -20.26 1.17
C ARG A 115 -9.84 -20.75 2.20
N ARG A 116 -10.28 -19.90 3.13
CA ARG A 116 -11.25 -20.25 4.16
C ARG A 116 -12.67 -20.43 3.59
N ALA A 117 -13.08 -19.55 2.68
CA ALA A 117 -14.34 -19.67 1.95
C ALA A 117 -14.35 -20.90 1.03
N GLY A 118 -13.25 -21.20 0.34
CA GLY A 118 -13.11 -22.38 -0.53
C GLY A 118 -13.19 -23.70 0.23
N ARG A 119 -12.63 -23.74 1.46
CA ARG A 119 -12.79 -24.89 2.38
C ARG A 119 -14.24 -25.01 2.88
N ALA A 120 -14.87 -23.90 3.23
CA ALA A 120 -16.28 -23.90 3.67
C ALA A 120 -17.26 -24.31 2.56
N LEU A 121 -16.92 -24.03 1.30
CA LEU A 121 -17.70 -24.39 0.12
C LEU A 121 -17.36 -25.79 -0.45
N GLY A 122 -16.45 -26.55 0.18
CA GLY A 122 -16.11 -27.92 -0.22
C GLY A 122 -15.30 -28.03 -1.52
N LEU A 123 -14.72 -26.93 -2.01
CA LEU A 123 -13.96 -26.89 -3.28
C LEU A 123 -12.48 -27.29 -3.14
N LEU A 124 -11.95 -27.30 -1.92
CA LEU A 124 -10.60 -27.78 -1.61
C LEU A 124 -10.73 -29.14 -0.90
N ASN A 125 -10.71 -30.21 -1.66
CA ASN A 125 -10.52 -31.57 -1.15
C ASN A 125 -9.00 -31.74 -0.94
N ASP A 126 -8.54 -31.84 0.32
CA ASP A 126 -7.18 -32.30 0.62
C ASP A 126 -7.08 -33.73 0.11
N ARG A 127 -6.41 -33.91 -1.04
CA ARG A 127 -6.38 -35.20 -1.76
C ARG A 127 -4.97 -35.71 -2.04
N ASP A 128 -3.97 -35.22 -1.32
CA ASP A 128 -2.57 -35.69 -1.40
C ASP A 128 -1.99 -35.99 -0.01
N ASP A 129 -2.73 -36.73 0.83
CA ASP A 129 -2.17 -37.36 2.06
C ASP A 129 -2.30 -38.90 2.00
N SER A 130 -2.38 -39.44 0.79
CA SER A 130 -2.40 -40.88 0.54
C SER A 130 -1.79 -41.17 -0.81
N ASP A 131 -0.47 -41.06 -0.89
CA ASP A 131 0.35 -41.97 -1.68
C ASP A 131 1.59 -42.30 -0.83
N ASP A 132 1.83 -43.61 -0.71
CA ASP A 132 2.74 -44.34 0.17
C ASP A 132 4.16 -43.79 0.38
#